data_AF-A0A023GMK2-F1
#
_entry.id   AF-A0A023GMK2-F1
#
_cell.length_a   1.000
_cell.length_b   1.000
_cell.length_c   1.000
_cell.angle_alpha   90.00
_cell.angle_beta   90.00
_cell.angle_gamma   90.00
#
_symmetry.space_group_name_H-M   'P 1'
#
loop_
_entity.id
_entity.type
_entity.pdbx_description
1 polymer ?
#
loop_
_entity_poly.entity_id
_entity_poly.type
_entity_poly.pdbx_seq_one_letter_code
_entity_poly.pdbx_strand_id
1 'polypeptide(L)'
;MHSSVGRVISDVFSGHKRCIFAVISKRNASEATFQTKPYKLHRLDQGPSTDVSCTKEDGLKFYRQMFTIRRMEAAANSLYKAKIIRGFCHLYSGQEACAVGMESVLEKGDSVITAYRAHGWAYLRGVSVSGVLCELTGREPGCSRGKGGSMHLYCPDFYGGNGIVGAQVPLGAGIGFAHKYLGTDRVCLALYGDGAANQGQVFESYNMAKLWDLPVIFVCENNGFAMGTSAERGAASTDYYSRGDYIPGIWVDGMDVLAVREASRFAVDYCRKGKGPLVMEVATYRYYGHSMSDPGTSYRTREEVQEVRQTRDPITHFKDKLISSQLVASDEIKKIESEVKAEVEAATEASKTSKEVPLDELFADIYVNPLRTHIRGTTPFTQHKHLRLVQPFNLK
;
A
#
# COMPACT_ATOMS: atom_id res chain seq x y z
N MET A 1 -94.78 1.24 9.92
CA MET A 1 -95.13 1.80 8.60
C MET A 1 -93.93 1.63 7.69
N HIS A 2 -94.17 1.12 6.48
CA HIS A 2 -93.25 1.01 5.33
C HIS A 2 -92.05 0.07 5.44
N SER A 3 -91.68 -0.73 4.43
CA SER A 3 -92.34 -1.15 3.18
C SER A 3 -91.46 -2.22 2.50
N SER A 4 -92.12 -3.14 1.80
CA SER A 4 -91.70 -3.86 0.59
C SER A 4 -90.50 -4.84 0.60
N VAL A 5 -90.89 -6.09 0.35
CA VAL A 5 -90.14 -7.30 -0.04
C VAL A 5 -89.75 -7.24 -1.53
N GLY A 6 -88.58 -7.79 -1.93
CA GLY A 6 -88.34 -8.16 -3.34
C GLY A 6 -86.89 -8.31 -3.88
N ARG A 7 -86.17 -9.36 -3.46
CA ARG A 7 -85.41 -10.38 -4.24
C ARG A 7 -84.44 -10.05 -5.44
N VAL A 8 -83.26 -10.72 -5.37
CA VAL A 8 -82.29 -11.21 -6.42
C VAL A 8 -81.42 -10.10 -7.10
N ILE A 9 -80.09 -10.16 -7.25
CA ILE A 9 -79.21 -11.15 -7.89
C ILE A 9 -77.75 -11.00 -7.40
N SER A 10 -77.10 -12.13 -7.18
CA SER A 10 -75.64 -12.35 -7.04
C SER A 10 -74.90 -12.08 -8.36
N ASP A 11 -73.75 -11.42 -8.34
CA ASP A 11 -72.46 -12.07 -8.66
C ASP A 11 -71.28 -11.12 -9.02
N VAL A 12 -70.12 -11.54 -8.51
CA VAL A 12 -68.70 -11.31 -8.93
C VAL A 12 -68.11 -9.88 -8.98
N PHE A 13 -67.15 -9.59 -8.07
CA PHE A 13 -65.69 -9.63 -8.33
C PHE A 13 -64.89 -9.04 -7.16
N SER A 14 -64.03 -9.87 -6.57
CA SER A 14 -63.04 -9.54 -5.55
C SER A 14 -61.89 -8.73 -6.17
N GLY A 15 -61.77 -7.46 -5.77
CA GLY A 15 -60.65 -6.59 -6.12
C GLY A 15 -59.45 -6.82 -5.21
N HIS A 16 -58.46 -7.57 -5.71
CA HIS A 16 -57.11 -7.62 -5.11
C HIS A 16 -56.39 -6.29 -5.33
N LYS A 17 -56.21 -5.49 -4.28
CA LYS A 17 -55.27 -4.36 -4.28
C LYS A 17 -53.84 -4.88 -4.31
N ARG A 18 -53.22 -4.94 -5.49
CA ARG A 18 -51.76 -5.07 -5.63
C ARG A 18 -51.11 -3.77 -5.16
N CYS A 19 -50.51 -3.82 -3.98
CA CYS A 19 -49.59 -2.79 -3.51
C CYS A 19 -48.32 -2.88 -4.38
N ILE A 20 -48.20 -1.97 -5.35
CA ILE A 20 -46.98 -1.82 -6.15
C ILE A 20 -45.95 -1.16 -5.24
N PHE A 21 -45.04 -1.95 -4.69
CA PHE A 21 -43.79 -1.41 -4.15
C PHE A 21 -43.00 -0.84 -5.34
N ALA A 22 -43.06 0.48 -5.51
CA ALA A 22 -42.15 1.19 -6.38
C ALA A 22 -40.74 1.04 -5.77
N VAL A 23 -39.94 0.15 -6.35
CA VAL A 23 -38.49 0.13 -6.12
C VAL A 23 -37.97 1.43 -6.73
N ILE A 24 -37.76 2.45 -5.90
CA ILE A 24 -37.00 3.63 -6.29
C ILE A 24 -35.57 3.16 -6.48
N SER A 25 -35.22 2.83 -7.72
CA SER A 25 -33.84 2.66 -8.15
C SER A 25 -33.13 3.99 -7.90
N LYS A 26 -32.46 4.14 -6.74
CA LYS A 26 -31.50 5.23 -6.53
C LYS A 26 -30.43 5.09 -7.60
N ARG A 27 -30.44 6.00 -8.59
CA ARG A 27 -29.34 6.11 -9.55
C ARG A 27 -28.14 6.68 -8.79
N ASN A 28 -27.16 5.84 -8.49
CA ASN A 28 -25.90 6.31 -7.94
C ASN A 28 -25.22 7.25 -8.95
N ALA A 29 -24.50 8.26 -8.45
CA ALA A 29 -23.67 9.10 -9.29
C ALA A 29 -22.57 8.27 -9.97
N SER A 30 -22.11 8.67 -11.16
CA SER A 30 -20.95 8.06 -11.83
C SER A 30 -19.63 8.65 -11.32
N GLU A 31 -19.66 9.88 -10.84
CA GLU A 31 -18.53 10.66 -10.33
C GLU A 31 -19.01 11.62 -9.24
N ALA A 32 -18.17 11.90 -8.25
CA ALA A 32 -18.39 12.92 -7.24
C ALA A 32 -17.11 13.73 -6.99
N THR A 33 -17.27 15.00 -6.61
CA THR A 33 -16.17 15.89 -6.24
C THR A 33 -16.05 15.97 -4.72
N PHE A 34 -14.82 15.97 -4.24
CA PHE A 34 -14.46 16.05 -2.82
C PHE A 34 -13.45 17.17 -2.61
N GLN A 35 -13.42 17.69 -1.39
CA GLN A 35 -12.37 18.59 -0.93
C GLN A 35 -11.34 17.79 -0.14
N THR A 36 -10.06 18.02 -0.42
CA THR A 36 -8.95 17.50 0.39
C THR A 36 -8.41 18.58 1.31
N LYS A 37 -7.65 18.17 2.33
CA LYS A 37 -6.87 19.13 3.11
C LYS A 37 -5.86 19.85 2.19
N PRO A 38 -5.64 21.16 2.36
CA PRO A 38 -4.61 21.87 1.62
C PRO A 38 -3.22 21.26 1.82
N TYR A 39 -2.47 21.16 0.74
CA TYR A 39 -1.08 20.75 0.75
C TYR A 39 -0.20 21.89 1.28
N LYS A 40 0.93 21.56 1.93
CA LYS A 40 1.99 22.55 2.18
C LYS A 40 3.05 22.40 1.11
N LEU A 41 3.55 23.52 0.61
CA LEU A 41 4.47 23.54 -0.52
C LEU A 41 5.83 24.10 -0.08
N HIS A 42 6.88 23.52 -0.63
CA HIS A 42 8.26 23.99 -0.50
C HIS A 42 8.84 24.20 -1.89
N ARG A 43 9.26 25.44 -2.19
CA ARG A 43 9.79 25.84 -3.51
C ARG A 43 8.90 25.47 -4.71
N LEU A 44 7.58 25.55 -4.53
CA LEU A 44 6.58 25.44 -5.60
C LEU A 44 5.62 26.61 -5.51
N ASP A 45 5.39 27.29 -6.64
CA ASP A 45 4.41 28.38 -6.71
C ASP A 45 2.96 27.86 -6.71
N GLN A 46 2.76 26.65 -7.24
CA GLN A 46 1.47 25.98 -7.35
C GLN A 46 1.61 24.50 -7.00
N GLY A 47 0.60 23.97 -6.30
CA GLY A 47 0.51 22.58 -5.88
C GLY A 47 -0.61 21.81 -6.59
N PRO A 48 -0.93 20.60 -6.11
CA PRO A 48 -2.07 19.85 -6.59
C PRO A 48 -3.39 20.55 -6.23
N SER A 49 -4.45 20.28 -7.03
CA SER A 49 -5.80 20.74 -6.72
C SER A 49 -6.31 20.13 -5.40
N THR A 50 -7.03 20.93 -4.61
CA THR A 50 -7.79 20.45 -3.45
C THR A 50 -9.21 20.03 -3.80
N ASP A 51 -9.73 20.50 -4.93
CA ASP A 51 -10.94 20.00 -5.57
C ASP A 51 -10.59 18.76 -6.39
N VAL A 52 -11.02 17.58 -5.91
CA VAL A 52 -10.64 16.29 -6.48
C VAL A 52 -11.87 15.47 -6.84
N SER A 53 -11.90 14.88 -8.03
CA SER A 53 -13.02 14.04 -8.45
C SER A 53 -12.72 12.55 -8.25
N CYS A 54 -13.73 11.75 -7.96
CA CYS A 54 -13.61 10.29 -7.88
C CYS A 54 -14.76 9.66 -8.65
N THR A 55 -14.42 8.80 -9.60
CA THR A 55 -15.40 7.95 -10.27
C THR A 55 -15.84 6.83 -9.34
N LYS A 56 -17.03 6.26 -9.60
CA LYS A 56 -17.52 5.09 -8.88
C LYS A 56 -16.56 3.90 -8.99
N GLU A 57 -15.99 3.69 -10.16
CA GLU A 57 -15.06 2.60 -10.44
C GLU A 57 -13.78 2.73 -9.60
N ASP A 58 -13.15 3.91 -9.62
CA ASP A 58 -11.97 4.20 -8.80
C ASP A 58 -12.29 4.07 -7.32
N GLY A 59 -13.45 4.56 -6.89
CA GLY A 59 -13.90 4.47 -5.50
C GLY A 59 -13.99 3.02 -5.00
N LEU A 60 -14.64 2.15 -5.79
CA LEU A 60 -14.72 0.71 -5.47
C LEU A 60 -13.35 0.04 -5.50
N LYS A 61 -12.50 0.39 -6.47
CA LYS A 61 -11.14 -0.15 -6.60
C LYS A 61 -10.26 0.22 -5.41
N PHE A 62 -10.18 1.50 -5.05
CA PHE A 62 -9.36 1.96 -3.92
C PHE A 62 -9.86 1.37 -2.61
N TYR A 63 -11.19 1.32 -2.40
CA TYR A 63 -11.76 0.70 -1.22
C TYR A 63 -11.38 -0.77 -1.11
N ARG A 64 -11.54 -1.55 -2.20
CA ARG A 64 -11.13 -2.96 -2.24
C ARG A 64 -9.66 -3.11 -1.89
N GLN A 65 -8.78 -2.36 -2.54
CA GLN A 65 -7.34 -2.44 -2.33
C GLN A 65 -6.93 -2.13 -0.88
N MET A 66 -7.42 -1.03 -0.31
CA MET A 66 -7.11 -0.68 1.09
C MET A 66 -7.67 -1.75 2.05
N PHE A 67 -8.87 -2.24 1.80
CA PHE A 67 -9.46 -3.29 2.64
C PHE A 67 -8.70 -4.61 2.54
N THR A 68 -8.23 -5.01 1.35
CA THR A 68 -7.37 -6.19 1.18
C THR A 68 -6.08 -6.07 1.98
N ILE A 69 -5.40 -4.92 1.92
CA ILE A 69 -4.19 -4.68 2.71
C ILE A 69 -4.52 -4.84 4.21
N ARG A 70 -5.56 -4.16 4.71
CA ARG A 70 -5.97 -4.26 6.13
C ARG A 70 -6.24 -5.69 6.57
N ARG A 71 -6.90 -6.49 5.74
CA ARG A 71 -7.23 -7.89 6.05
C ARG A 71 -6.00 -8.80 5.98
N MET A 72 -5.14 -8.61 4.99
CA MET A 72 -3.86 -9.33 4.87
C MET A 72 -2.96 -9.07 6.09
N GLU A 73 -2.84 -7.82 6.53
CA GLU A 73 -2.06 -7.47 7.73
C GLU A 73 -2.67 -8.06 9.02
N ALA A 74 -4.00 -8.12 9.12
CA ALA A 74 -4.68 -8.77 10.24
C ALA A 74 -4.44 -10.30 10.26
N ALA A 75 -4.36 -10.93 9.09
CA ALA A 75 -3.97 -12.33 8.96
C ALA A 75 -2.50 -12.53 9.38
N ALA A 76 -1.58 -11.70 8.89
CA ALA A 76 -0.16 -11.74 9.26
C ALA A 76 0.05 -11.58 10.77
N ASN A 77 -0.64 -10.62 11.41
CA ASN A 77 -0.66 -10.47 12.87
C ASN A 77 -1.08 -11.76 13.59
N SER A 78 -2.14 -12.41 13.10
CA SER A 78 -2.66 -13.65 13.70
C SER A 78 -1.70 -14.82 13.54
N LEU A 79 -1.12 -14.99 12.34
CA LEU A 79 -0.12 -16.01 12.03
C LEU A 79 1.17 -15.81 12.86
N TYR A 80 1.59 -14.57 13.09
CA TYR A 80 2.75 -14.28 13.95
C TYR A 80 2.48 -14.63 15.42
N LYS A 81 1.29 -14.28 15.94
CA LYS A 81 0.90 -14.67 17.31
C LYS A 81 0.82 -16.18 17.48
N ALA A 82 0.41 -16.90 16.44
CA ALA A 82 0.40 -18.36 16.37
C ALA A 82 1.80 -18.97 16.12
N LYS A 83 2.87 -18.17 16.09
CA LYS A 83 4.27 -18.59 15.85
C LYS A 83 4.52 -19.24 14.49
N ILE A 84 3.61 -19.05 13.54
CA ILE A 84 3.76 -19.54 12.16
C ILE A 84 4.67 -18.59 11.36
N ILE A 85 4.50 -17.28 11.56
CA ILE A 85 5.48 -16.27 11.12
C ILE A 85 6.49 -16.07 12.25
N ARG A 86 7.78 -15.95 11.89
CA ARG A 86 8.91 -15.74 12.81
C ARG A 86 9.73 -14.52 12.38
N GLY A 87 10.74 -14.15 13.19
CA GLY A 87 11.65 -13.06 12.87
C GLY A 87 10.95 -11.70 12.87
N PHE A 88 11.24 -10.87 11.87
CA PHE A 88 10.61 -9.57 11.72
C PHE A 88 9.25 -9.67 11.01
N CYS A 89 8.29 -8.84 11.43
CA CYS A 89 7.01 -8.65 10.76
C CYS A 89 6.51 -7.22 11.03
N HIS A 90 6.46 -6.38 10.00
CA HIS A 90 6.13 -4.96 10.11
C HIS A 90 4.82 -4.66 9.39
N LEU A 91 3.74 -4.51 10.16
CA LEU A 91 2.39 -4.40 9.60
C LEU A 91 2.10 -3.00 9.06
N TYR A 92 1.57 -2.89 7.85
CA TYR A 92 1.25 -1.61 7.20
C TYR A 92 -0.11 -1.00 7.62
N SER A 93 -0.83 -1.62 8.57
CA SER A 93 -2.16 -1.16 8.96
C SER A 93 -2.22 0.27 9.50
N GLY A 94 -3.12 1.06 8.92
CA GLY A 94 -3.29 2.50 9.18
C GLY A 94 -2.72 3.38 8.06
N GLN A 95 -1.85 2.84 7.22
CA GLN A 95 -1.18 3.57 6.15
C GLN A 95 -1.72 3.23 4.76
N GLU A 96 -2.86 2.53 4.65
CA GLU A 96 -3.33 1.98 3.37
C GLU A 96 -3.59 3.04 2.29
N ALA A 97 -4.07 4.22 2.69
CA ALA A 97 -4.28 5.34 1.77
C ALA A 97 -2.97 5.82 1.11
N CYS A 98 -1.83 5.67 1.77
CA CYS A 98 -0.52 6.03 1.24
C CYS A 98 -0.22 5.18 0.00
N ALA A 99 -0.09 3.87 0.18
CA ALA A 99 0.28 2.97 -0.91
C ALA A 99 -0.78 2.94 -2.02
N VAL A 100 -2.07 2.91 -1.68
CA VAL A 100 -3.16 2.86 -2.69
C VAL A 100 -3.25 4.16 -3.47
N GLY A 101 -3.16 5.31 -2.79
CA GLY A 101 -3.20 6.61 -3.46
C GLY A 101 -2.03 6.78 -4.43
N MET A 102 -0.82 6.45 -4.00
CA MET A 102 0.37 6.50 -4.85
C MET A 102 0.30 5.51 -6.02
N GLU A 103 -0.05 4.24 -5.79
CA GLU A 103 -0.13 3.23 -6.85
C GLU A 103 -1.15 3.61 -7.93
N SER A 104 -2.26 4.26 -7.55
CA SER A 104 -3.37 4.54 -8.46
C SER A 104 -3.02 5.44 -9.66
N VAL A 105 -1.88 6.12 -9.62
CA VAL A 105 -1.40 7.01 -10.68
C VAL A 105 -0.16 6.48 -11.41
N LEU A 106 0.41 5.36 -10.95
CA LEU A 106 1.56 4.75 -11.58
C LEU A 106 1.15 3.98 -12.84
N GLU A 107 2.02 4.00 -13.83
CA GLU A 107 1.89 3.22 -15.04
C GLU A 107 2.82 2.00 -15.01
N LYS A 108 2.54 1.03 -15.88
CA LYS A 108 3.43 -0.12 -16.07
C LYS A 108 4.84 0.36 -16.45
N GLY A 109 5.86 -0.10 -15.74
CA GLY A 109 7.25 0.34 -15.89
C GLY A 109 7.68 1.45 -14.91
N ASP A 110 6.74 2.19 -14.30
CA ASP A 110 7.09 3.03 -13.16
C ASP A 110 7.53 2.14 -12.01
N SER A 111 8.56 2.56 -11.29
CA SER A 111 9.24 1.72 -10.32
C SER A 111 8.97 2.16 -8.89
N VAL A 112 8.85 1.20 -7.99
CA VAL A 112 8.68 1.46 -6.56
C VAL A 112 9.77 0.75 -5.77
N ILE A 113 10.35 1.44 -4.80
CA ILE A 113 11.25 0.84 -3.82
C ILE A 113 10.96 1.41 -2.43
N THR A 114 10.91 0.55 -1.41
CA THR A 114 10.60 0.96 -0.03
C THR A 114 11.44 0.20 1.00
N ALA A 115 11.27 0.55 2.27
CA ALA A 115 11.87 -0.13 3.41
C ALA A 115 11.13 -1.45 3.73
N TYR A 116 11.36 -2.02 4.90
CA TYR A 116 10.82 -3.33 5.29
C TYR A 116 9.30 -3.39 5.58
N ARG A 117 8.59 -2.26 5.62
CA ARG A 117 7.12 -2.24 5.84
C ARG A 117 6.38 -2.34 4.50
N ALA A 118 6.62 -3.46 3.80
CA ALA A 118 6.41 -3.55 2.36
C ALA A 118 5.21 -4.41 1.91
N HIS A 119 4.45 -5.03 2.83
CA HIS A 119 3.44 -6.02 2.42
C HIS A 119 2.35 -5.42 1.51
N GLY A 120 1.81 -4.26 1.89
CA GLY A 120 0.81 -3.55 1.09
C GLY A 120 1.34 -3.15 -0.29
N TRP A 121 2.58 -2.68 -0.37
CA TRP A 121 3.26 -2.39 -1.63
C TRP A 121 3.44 -3.64 -2.50
N ALA A 122 3.96 -4.74 -1.94
CA ALA A 122 4.11 -5.99 -2.68
C ALA A 122 2.78 -6.46 -3.29
N TYR A 123 1.68 -6.36 -2.53
CA TYR A 123 0.34 -6.68 -3.02
C TYR A 123 -0.07 -5.79 -4.20
N LEU A 124 0.04 -4.47 -4.03
CA LEU A 124 -0.34 -3.50 -5.04
C LEU A 124 0.49 -3.61 -6.32
N ARG A 125 1.77 -3.98 -6.19
CA ARG A 125 2.70 -4.17 -7.31
C ARG A 125 2.57 -5.54 -7.99
N GLY A 126 1.60 -6.36 -7.59
CA GLY A 126 1.18 -7.55 -8.32
C GLY A 126 1.48 -8.88 -7.64
N VAL A 127 2.03 -8.90 -6.42
CA VAL A 127 2.10 -10.13 -5.63
C VAL A 127 0.70 -10.46 -5.10
N SER A 128 0.24 -11.71 -5.26
CA SER A 128 -1.05 -12.11 -4.69
C SER A 128 -1.01 -12.12 -3.16
N VAL A 129 -2.16 -12.00 -2.49
CA VAL A 129 -2.26 -12.12 -1.03
C VAL A 129 -1.64 -13.45 -0.55
N SER A 130 -1.88 -14.53 -1.30
CA SER A 130 -1.26 -15.84 -1.02
C SER A 130 0.26 -15.80 -1.15
N GLY A 131 0.79 -15.17 -2.19
CA GLY A 131 2.24 -15.04 -2.40
C GLY A 131 2.92 -14.23 -1.29
N VAL A 132 2.28 -13.16 -0.80
CA VAL A 132 2.78 -12.40 0.36
C VAL A 132 2.74 -13.27 1.61
N LEU A 133 1.58 -13.84 1.97
CA LEU A 133 1.43 -14.61 3.20
C LEU A 133 2.31 -15.87 3.23
N CYS A 134 2.46 -16.57 2.10
CA CYS A 134 3.37 -17.70 1.97
C CYS A 134 4.83 -17.29 2.17
N GLU A 135 5.24 -16.11 1.70
CA GLU A 135 6.60 -15.61 1.96
C GLU A 135 6.79 -15.32 3.45
N LEU A 136 5.80 -14.70 4.11
CA LEU A 136 5.85 -14.44 5.55
C LEU A 136 5.95 -15.74 6.37
N THR A 137 5.27 -16.81 5.94
CA THR A 137 5.30 -18.11 6.61
C THR A 137 6.45 -19.03 6.14
N GLY A 138 7.34 -18.53 5.28
CA GLY A 138 8.54 -19.24 4.82
C GLY A 138 8.25 -20.43 3.91
N ARG A 139 7.20 -20.35 3.08
CA ARG A 139 6.74 -21.45 2.21
C ARG A 139 7.16 -21.25 0.76
N GLU A 140 7.25 -22.36 0.04
CA GLU A 140 7.66 -22.40 -1.37
C GLU A 140 6.86 -21.47 -2.28
N PRO A 141 5.52 -21.33 -2.15
CA PRO A 141 4.73 -20.42 -2.99
C PRO A 141 4.92 -18.93 -2.66
N GLY A 142 5.77 -18.59 -1.69
CA GLY A 142 6.13 -17.21 -1.40
C GLY A 142 6.74 -16.51 -2.61
N CYS A 143 6.55 -15.19 -2.72
CA CYS A 143 7.05 -14.42 -3.88
C CYS A 143 8.58 -14.42 -4.02
N SER A 144 9.31 -14.84 -2.99
CA SER A 144 10.76 -15.04 -2.99
C SER A 144 11.13 -16.45 -2.52
N ARG A 145 10.23 -17.41 -2.75
CA ARG A 145 10.35 -18.82 -2.36
C ARG A 145 10.69 -19.00 -0.88
N GLY A 146 10.09 -18.22 0.01
CA GLY A 146 10.31 -18.33 1.46
C GLY A 146 11.72 -17.96 1.94
N LYS A 147 12.60 -17.46 1.06
CA LYS A 147 13.99 -17.10 1.40
C LYS A 147 14.11 -15.67 1.95
N GLY A 148 13.17 -14.79 1.63
CA GLY A 148 13.21 -13.38 1.98
C GLY A 148 12.48 -13.05 3.28
N GLY A 149 11.33 -13.68 3.50
CA GLY A 149 10.44 -13.36 4.62
C GLY A 149 9.83 -11.95 4.51
N SER A 150 9.44 -11.37 5.65
CA SER A 150 8.67 -10.10 5.70
C SER A 150 9.35 -8.91 5.05
N MET A 151 10.67 -8.81 5.18
CA MET A 151 11.39 -7.59 4.78
C MET A 151 11.79 -7.57 3.32
N HIS A 152 11.74 -8.70 2.61
CA HIS A 152 12.40 -8.89 1.32
C HIS A 152 11.43 -9.50 0.29
N LEU A 153 10.49 -8.67 -0.16
CA LEU A 153 9.44 -9.01 -1.12
C LEU A 153 9.72 -8.31 -2.44
N TYR A 154 9.87 -9.04 -3.55
CA TYR A 154 10.21 -8.48 -4.86
C TYR A 154 9.24 -8.95 -5.95
N CYS A 155 8.95 -8.08 -6.91
CA CYS A 155 8.27 -8.44 -8.15
C CYS A 155 8.68 -7.46 -9.26
N PRO A 156 8.29 -7.67 -10.53
CA PRO A 156 8.59 -6.71 -11.59
C PRO A 156 8.21 -5.28 -11.20
N ASP A 157 9.09 -4.32 -11.47
CA ASP A 157 8.94 -2.91 -11.15
C ASP A 157 8.73 -2.60 -9.64
N PHE A 158 8.96 -3.55 -8.75
CA PHE A 158 9.01 -3.38 -7.30
C PHE A 158 10.30 -3.94 -6.72
N TYR A 159 11.21 -3.02 -6.37
CA TYR A 159 12.60 -3.32 -6.03
C TYR A 159 12.80 -3.62 -4.55
N GLY A 160 11.77 -4.17 -3.91
CA GLY A 160 11.91 -4.73 -2.59
C GLY A 160 11.29 -3.92 -1.47
N GLY A 161 11.00 -4.67 -0.41
CA GLY A 161 11.30 -4.17 0.93
C GLY A 161 12.79 -4.28 1.22
N ASN A 162 13.33 -3.29 1.92
CA ASN A 162 14.74 -3.19 2.25
C ASN A 162 14.93 -3.06 3.77
N GLY A 163 15.76 -3.93 4.35
CA GLY A 163 15.97 -4.04 5.79
C GLY A 163 16.89 -2.96 6.39
N ILE A 164 17.77 -2.37 5.58
CA ILE A 164 18.75 -1.38 6.03
C ILE A 164 18.16 0.02 5.87
N VAL A 165 17.97 0.71 6.98
CA VAL A 165 17.29 2.02 7.04
C VAL A 165 18.01 3.05 6.17
N GLY A 166 17.32 3.56 5.16
CA GLY A 166 17.80 4.61 4.25
C GLY A 166 18.54 4.08 3.01
N ALA A 167 18.96 2.81 3.01
CA ALA A 167 19.73 2.23 1.90
C ALA A 167 18.94 2.13 0.59
N GLN A 168 17.62 2.06 0.69
CA GLN A 168 16.74 2.02 -0.48
C GLN A 168 16.64 3.37 -1.22
N VAL A 169 17.02 4.48 -0.57
CA VAL A 169 16.88 5.82 -1.16
C VAL A 169 17.90 6.05 -2.28
N PRO A 170 19.21 5.79 -2.08
CA PRO A 170 20.18 5.79 -3.18
C PRO A 170 19.83 4.78 -4.28
N LEU A 171 19.30 3.60 -3.93
CA LEU A 171 18.86 2.61 -4.91
C LEU A 171 17.71 3.14 -5.77
N GLY A 172 16.72 3.80 -5.16
CA GLY A 172 15.65 4.48 -5.88
C GLY A 172 16.15 5.59 -6.80
N ALA A 173 17.14 6.37 -6.35
CA ALA A 173 17.81 7.35 -7.21
C ALA A 173 18.49 6.69 -8.41
N GLY A 174 19.17 5.55 -8.20
CA GLY A 174 19.77 4.75 -9.27
C GLY A 174 18.76 4.19 -10.27
N ILE A 175 17.58 3.77 -9.81
CA ILE A 175 16.49 3.32 -10.69
C ILE A 175 15.96 4.49 -11.53
N GLY A 176 15.75 5.66 -10.93
CA GLY A 176 15.39 6.87 -11.69
C GLY A 176 16.47 7.29 -12.68
N PHE A 177 17.75 7.14 -12.33
CA PHE A 177 18.85 7.32 -13.28
C PHE A 177 18.73 6.35 -14.47
N ALA A 178 18.43 5.07 -14.22
CA ALA A 178 18.23 4.11 -15.30
C ALA A 178 17.08 4.50 -16.24
N HIS A 179 15.95 4.98 -15.69
CA HIS A 179 14.83 5.47 -16.51
C HIS A 179 15.22 6.66 -17.39
N LYS A 180 15.96 7.61 -16.83
CA LYS A 180 16.50 8.74 -17.59
C LYS A 180 17.50 8.29 -18.66
N TYR A 181 18.43 7.42 -18.29
CA TYR A 181 19.49 6.92 -19.17
C TYR A 181 18.93 6.14 -20.37
N LEU A 182 17.88 5.35 -20.15
CA LEU A 182 17.23 4.53 -21.17
C LEU A 182 16.11 5.28 -21.91
N GLY A 183 15.74 6.50 -21.48
CA GLY A 183 14.68 7.29 -22.10
C GLY A 183 13.30 6.64 -22.00
N THR A 184 12.96 5.99 -20.89
CA THR A 184 11.73 5.19 -20.75
C THR A 184 10.47 6.01 -20.45
N ASP A 185 10.60 7.30 -20.16
CA ASP A 185 9.54 8.18 -19.65
C ASP A 185 8.85 7.63 -18.39
N ARG A 186 9.58 6.84 -17.59
CA ARG A 186 9.14 6.28 -16.32
C ARG A 186 9.75 7.00 -15.13
N VAL A 187 9.06 6.92 -14.00
CA VAL A 187 9.50 7.51 -12.72
C VAL A 187 9.80 6.43 -11.69
N CYS A 188 10.54 6.80 -10.65
CA CYS A 188 10.73 5.96 -9.47
C CYS A 188 10.17 6.62 -8.20
N LEU A 189 9.30 5.92 -7.48
CA LEU A 189 8.97 6.24 -6.09
C LEU A 189 10.02 5.61 -5.17
N ALA A 190 10.81 6.46 -4.50
CA ALA A 190 11.82 6.07 -3.54
C ALA A 190 11.34 6.38 -2.11
N LEU A 191 10.73 5.39 -1.46
CA LEU A 191 10.06 5.55 -0.18
C LEU A 191 10.98 5.30 1.02
N TYR A 192 10.79 6.08 2.08
CA TYR A 192 11.49 5.97 3.36
C TYR A 192 10.60 6.51 4.50
N GLY A 193 10.88 6.14 5.75
CA GLY A 193 10.14 6.62 6.92
C GLY A 193 10.74 7.87 7.55
N ASP A 194 10.02 8.50 8.48
CA ASP A 194 10.47 9.69 9.24
C ASP A 194 11.84 9.49 9.91
N GLY A 195 12.10 8.33 10.51
CA GLY A 195 13.43 8.01 11.07
C GLY A 195 14.54 7.87 10.02
N ALA A 196 14.20 7.38 8.83
CA ALA A 196 15.15 7.25 7.73
C ALA A 196 15.49 8.59 7.09
N ALA A 197 14.65 9.62 7.26
CA ALA A 197 14.87 10.96 6.73
C ALA A 197 16.10 11.67 7.31
N ASN A 198 16.75 11.10 8.34
CA ASN A 198 17.98 11.61 8.95
C ASN A 198 19.23 10.81 8.53
N GLN A 199 19.11 9.85 7.61
CA GLN A 199 20.25 9.12 7.08
C GLN A 199 21.05 9.97 6.09
N GLY A 200 22.38 10.06 6.26
CA GLY A 200 23.24 10.89 5.40
C GLY A 200 23.09 10.57 3.90
N GLN A 201 23.00 9.29 3.56
CA GLN A 201 22.82 8.82 2.18
C GLN A 201 21.52 9.31 1.50
N VAL A 202 20.51 9.73 2.27
CA VAL A 202 19.30 10.38 1.72
C VAL A 202 19.64 11.75 1.14
N PHE A 203 20.45 12.54 1.85
CA PHE A 203 20.89 13.86 1.40
C PHE A 203 21.90 13.78 0.24
N GLU A 204 22.78 12.77 0.25
CA GLU A 204 23.64 12.48 -0.91
C GLU A 204 22.81 12.16 -2.16
N SER A 205 21.73 11.36 -1.98
CA SER A 205 20.80 11.02 -3.05
C SER A 205 20.05 12.24 -3.57
N TYR A 206 19.59 13.15 -2.69
CA TYR A 206 18.99 14.42 -3.09
C TYR A 206 19.93 15.24 -3.97
N ASN A 207 21.18 15.41 -3.52
CA ASN A 207 22.16 16.19 -4.27
C ASN A 207 22.38 15.65 -5.67
N MET A 208 22.66 14.35 -5.80
CA MET A 208 22.89 13.73 -7.11
C MET A 208 21.62 13.73 -7.98
N ALA A 209 20.46 13.40 -7.39
CA ALA A 209 19.21 13.36 -8.13
C ALA A 209 18.84 14.73 -8.68
N LYS A 210 19.08 15.80 -7.91
CA LYS A 210 18.83 17.16 -8.40
C LYS A 210 19.87 17.60 -9.41
N LEU A 211 21.15 17.34 -9.16
CA LEU A 211 22.25 17.68 -10.08
C LEU A 211 22.03 17.09 -11.47
N TRP A 212 21.46 15.88 -11.54
CA TRP A 212 21.19 15.19 -12.79
C TRP A 212 19.74 15.25 -13.23
N ASP A 213 18.88 16.05 -12.59
CA ASP A 213 17.43 16.12 -12.82
C ASP A 213 16.81 14.74 -13.09
N LEU A 214 16.95 13.83 -12.12
CA LEU A 214 16.43 12.47 -12.21
C LEU A 214 14.91 12.41 -11.98
N PRO A 215 14.18 11.51 -12.68
CA PRO A 215 12.74 11.30 -12.50
C PRO A 215 12.45 10.46 -11.24
N VAL A 216 12.76 11.01 -10.07
CA VAL A 216 12.63 10.33 -8.76
C VAL A 216 11.76 11.16 -7.84
N ILE A 217 10.75 10.51 -7.26
CA ILE A 217 9.90 11.09 -6.22
C ILE A 217 10.33 10.47 -4.90
N PHE A 218 10.93 11.28 -4.04
CA PHE A 218 11.38 10.88 -2.72
C PHE A 218 10.22 10.99 -1.74
N VAL A 219 9.76 9.86 -1.20
CA VAL A 219 8.55 9.85 -0.35
C VAL A 219 8.90 9.53 1.09
N CYS A 220 8.67 10.48 1.99
CA CYS A 220 8.72 10.26 3.43
C CYS A 220 7.34 9.83 3.94
N GLU A 221 7.15 8.55 4.25
CA GLU A 221 5.98 8.06 5.00
C GLU A 221 6.15 8.38 6.49
N ASN A 222 5.73 9.59 6.87
CA ASN A 222 5.83 10.08 8.23
C ASN A 222 4.67 9.51 9.07
N ASN A 223 4.96 8.48 9.86
CA ASN A 223 3.99 7.89 10.80
C ASN A 223 4.16 8.41 12.24
N GLY A 224 4.99 9.45 12.41
CA GLY A 224 5.27 10.12 13.69
C GLY A 224 6.33 9.45 14.56
N PHE A 225 6.78 8.23 14.23
CA PHE A 225 7.66 7.44 15.10
C PHE A 225 8.67 6.55 14.36
N ALA A 226 9.95 6.83 14.58
CA ALA A 226 11.09 6.01 14.21
C ALA A 226 11.34 4.92 15.27
N MET A 227 10.80 3.72 15.04
CA MET A 227 10.76 2.65 16.05
C MET A 227 10.01 3.11 17.31
N GLY A 228 10.71 3.63 18.32
CA GLY A 228 10.13 4.21 19.54
C GLY A 228 10.51 5.68 19.79
N THR A 229 11.21 6.32 18.85
CA THR A 229 11.58 7.74 18.93
C THR A 229 10.58 8.56 18.12
N SER A 230 9.87 9.50 18.77
CA SER A 230 8.95 10.40 18.07
C SER A 230 9.70 11.33 17.11
N ALA A 231 9.03 11.81 16.07
CA ALA A 231 9.59 12.75 15.10
C ALA A 231 10.25 13.96 15.78
N GLU A 232 9.58 14.58 16.74
CA GLU A 232 10.08 15.74 17.51
C GLU A 232 11.37 15.46 18.31
N ARG A 233 11.62 14.19 18.66
CA ARG A 233 12.85 13.76 19.33
C ARG A 233 13.91 13.26 18.35
N GLY A 234 13.49 12.89 17.13
CA GLY A 234 14.33 12.29 16.11
C GLY A 234 14.88 13.28 15.09
N ALA A 235 14.25 14.44 14.90
CA ALA A 235 14.65 15.44 13.94
C ALA A 235 14.54 16.85 14.52
N ALA A 236 15.54 17.70 14.23
CA ALA A 236 15.51 19.12 14.62
C ALA A 236 14.46 19.93 13.85
N SER A 237 14.08 19.47 12.65
CA SER A 237 12.94 19.96 11.87
C SER A 237 12.12 18.77 11.42
N THR A 238 10.84 18.78 11.80
CA THR A 238 9.84 17.75 11.48
C THR A 238 9.06 18.04 10.21
N ASP A 239 9.41 19.12 9.48
CA ASP A 239 8.89 19.43 8.14
C ASP A 239 9.65 18.62 7.07
N TYR A 240 9.39 17.30 7.01
CA TYR A 240 10.14 16.37 6.16
C TYR A 240 10.06 16.69 4.66
N TYR A 241 8.93 17.26 4.20
CA TYR A 241 8.76 17.71 2.81
C TYR A 241 9.74 18.81 2.38
N SER A 242 10.35 19.53 3.32
CA SER A 242 11.30 20.62 3.05
C SER A 242 12.78 20.18 3.15
N ARG A 243 13.04 18.95 3.63
CA ARG A 243 14.41 18.46 3.91
C ARG A 243 15.26 18.23 2.67
N GLY A 244 14.65 18.22 1.48
CA GLY A 244 15.35 18.28 0.21
C GLY A 244 16.05 19.62 -0.07
N ASP A 245 15.83 20.63 0.78
CA ASP A 245 16.32 22.01 0.65
C ASP A 245 16.09 22.62 -0.74
N TYR A 246 16.99 22.44 -1.68
CA TYR A 246 16.85 22.94 -3.06
C TYR A 246 15.91 22.08 -3.91
N ILE A 247 15.52 20.88 -3.46
CA ILE A 247 14.50 20.06 -4.12
C ILE A 247 13.11 20.55 -3.68
N PRO A 248 12.18 20.84 -4.63
CA PRO A 248 10.81 21.17 -4.30
C PRO A 248 10.11 20.04 -3.55
N GLY A 249 9.15 20.39 -2.69
CA GLY A 249 8.43 19.36 -1.95
C GLY A 249 7.01 19.72 -1.52
N ILE A 250 6.27 18.66 -1.15
CA ILE A 250 4.83 18.71 -0.87
C ILE A 250 4.53 17.91 0.40
N TRP A 251 3.85 18.54 1.35
CA TRP A 251 3.22 17.85 2.48
C TRP A 251 1.81 17.39 2.11
N VAL A 252 1.47 16.16 2.44
CA VAL A 252 0.22 15.49 2.07
C VAL A 252 -0.43 14.83 3.29
N ASP A 253 -1.76 14.93 3.41
CA ASP A 253 -2.50 14.11 4.36
C ASP A 253 -2.54 12.64 3.90
N GLY A 254 -1.68 11.82 4.49
CA GLY A 254 -1.54 10.39 4.19
C GLY A 254 -2.70 9.51 4.63
N MET A 255 -3.69 10.07 5.32
CA MET A 255 -4.92 9.37 5.73
C MET A 255 -6.08 9.55 4.74
N ASP A 256 -5.91 10.40 3.71
CA ASP A 256 -6.91 10.64 2.67
C ASP A 256 -6.40 10.15 1.30
N VAL A 257 -6.92 9.02 0.83
CA VAL A 257 -6.47 8.37 -0.41
C VAL A 257 -6.57 9.28 -1.64
N LEU A 258 -7.55 10.20 -1.67
CA LEU A 258 -7.69 11.13 -2.79
C LEU A 258 -6.65 12.26 -2.75
N ALA A 259 -6.27 12.72 -1.55
CA ALA A 259 -5.18 13.69 -1.39
C ALA A 259 -3.84 13.09 -1.79
N VAL A 260 -3.58 11.84 -1.36
CA VAL A 260 -2.38 11.11 -1.77
C VAL A 260 -2.36 10.90 -3.28
N ARG A 261 -3.47 10.49 -3.89
CA ARG A 261 -3.59 10.31 -5.34
C ARG A 261 -3.23 11.60 -6.09
N GLU A 262 -3.82 12.73 -5.74
CA GLU A 262 -3.58 13.97 -6.48
C GLU A 262 -2.17 14.53 -6.26
N ALA A 263 -1.63 14.45 -5.05
CA ALA A 263 -0.22 14.82 -4.82
C ALA A 263 0.74 13.92 -5.62
N SER A 264 0.44 12.62 -5.68
CA SER A 264 1.24 11.66 -6.45
C SER A 264 1.13 11.94 -7.95
N ARG A 265 -0.08 12.21 -8.47
CA ARG A 265 -0.29 12.58 -9.88
C ARG A 265 0.53 13.81 -10.24
N PHE A 266 0.47 14.85 -9.41
CA PHE A 266 1.27 16.05 -9.60
C PHE A 266 2.78 15.74 -9.61
N ALA A 267 3.27 14.94 -8.67
CA ALA A 267 4.69 14.58 -8.56
C ALA A 267 5.18 13.74 -9.75
N VAL A 268 4.37 12.79 -10.21
CA VAL A 268 4.64 11.96 -11.41
C VAL A 268 4.73 12.85 -12.64
N ASP A 269 3.73 13.70 -12.86
CA ASP A 269 3.71 14.64 -13.98
C ASP A 269 4.88 15.63 -13.94
N TYR A 270 5.27 16.08 -12.75
CA TYR A 270 6.42 16.96 -12.54
C TYR A 270 7.72 16.28 -13.01
N CYS A 271 7.93 15.02 -12.60
CA CYS A 271 9.12 14.25 -12.96
C CYS A 271 9.15 13.90 -14.45
N ARG A 272 8.02 13.45 -15.03
CA ARG A 272 7.91 13.11 -16.46
C ARG A 272 8.12 14.31 -17.38
N LYS A 273 7.74 15.51 -16.93
CA LYS A 273 8.05 16.79 -17.62
C LYS A 273 9.54 17.19 -17.53
N GLY A 274 10.40 16.35 -16.97
CA GLY A 274 11.85 16.56 -16.91
C GLY A 274 12.28 17.63 -15.91
N LYS A 275 11.43 18.00 -14.93
CA LYS A 275 11.74 19.04 -13.93
C LYS A 275 12.64 18.56 -12.78
N GLY A 276 13.17 17.34 -12.89
CA GLY A 276 13.98 16.68 -11.88
C GLY A 276 13.17 16.10 -10.73
N PRO A 277 13.80 15.83 -9.57
CA PRO A 277 13.16 15.14 -8.46
C PRO A 277 12.19 16.03 -7.68
N LEU A 278 11.34 15.39 -6.88
CA LEU A 278 10.42 16.04 -5.94
C LEU A 278 10.39 15.28 -4.61
N VAL A 279 10.28 15.99 -3.49
CA VAL A 279 10.10 15.38 -2.16
C VAL A 279 8.63 15.42 -1.74
N MET A 280 8.07 14.30 -1.33
CA MET A 280 6.70 14.21 -0.81
C MET A 280 6.72 13.69 0.62
N GLU A 281 6.17 14.43 1.56
CA GLU A 281 5.87 13.91 2.90
C GLU A 281 4.42 13.46 2.95
N VAL A 282 4.21 12.17 3.20
CA VAL A 282 2.89 11.58 3.36
C VAL A 282 2.66 11.33 4.85
N ALA A 283 1.98 12.27 5.50
CA ALA A 283 1.74 12.25 6.94
C ALA A 283 0.62 11.27 7.28
N THR A 284 1.00 10.13 7.86
CA THR A 284 0.14 8.96 8.07
C THR A 284 0.26 8.45 9.50
N TYR A 285 -0.27 7.26 9.78
CA TYR A 285 -0.16 6.64 11.09
C TYR A 285 -0.17 5.11 11.02
N ARG A 286 0.66 4.47 11.85
CA ARG A 286 0.67 3.00 12.02
C ARG A 286 -0.05 2.58 13.29
N TYR A 287 -1.03 1.69 13.19
CA TYR A 287 -1.82 1.24 14.35
C TYR A 287 -1.07 0.27 15.25
N TYR A 288 -0.20 -0.54 14.68
CA TYR A 288 0.65 -1.46 15.44
C TYR A 288 1.94 -0.77 15.88
N GLY A 289 2.63 -1.37 16.85
CA GLY A 289 4.00 -1.02 17.20
C GLY A 289 4.96 -1.14 16.02
N HIS A 290 6.25 -0.89 16.25
CA HIS A 290 7.23 -0.82 15.16
C HIS A 290 7.21 -2.10 14.32
N SER A 291 7.31 -3.23 15.00
CA SER A 291 7.19 -4.59 14.49
C SER A 291 6.32 -5.41 15.45
N MET A 292 6.07 -6.67 15.13
CA MET A 292 5.32 -7.58 16.00
C MET A 292 5.99 -7.86 17.37
N SER A 293 7.28 -7.57 17.55
CA SER A 293 7.96 -7.67 18.85
C SER A 293 7.80 -6.42 19.72
N ASP A 294 7.28 -5.32 19.16
CA ASP A 294 7.08 -4.06 19.86
C ASP A 294 5.57 -3.83 20.11
N PRO A 295 5.12 -3.82 21.37
CA PRO A 295 3.72 -3.50 21.70
C PRO A 295 3.31 -2.07 21.33
N GLY A 296 4.27 -1.15 21.22
CA GLY A 296 4.04 0.25 20.85
C GLY A 296 3.38 1.12 21.93
N THR A 297 3.41 0.69 23.20
CA THR A 297 2.76 1.39 24.34
C THR A 297 3.73 2.10 25.28
N SER A 298 5.05 1.99 25.07
CA SER A 298 6.06 2.63 25.93
C SER A 298 6.38 4.07 25.53
N TYR A 299 6.00 4.48 24.31
CA TYR A 299 6.38 5.78 23.72
C TYR A 299 5.19 6.55 23.13
N ARG A 300 3.97 6.00 23.25
CA ARG A 300 2.69 6.62 22.89
C ARG A 300 1.55 5.92 23.63
N THR A 301 0.41 6.59 23.78
CA THR A 301 -0.73 6.08 24.55
C THR A 301 -1.64 5.19 23.68
N ARG A 302 -2.44 4.34 24.33
CA ARG A 302 -3.44 3.53 23.59
C ARG A 302 -4.58 4.42 23.10
N GLU A 303 -4.86 5.47 23.86
CA GLU A 303 -5.87 6.49 23.60
C GLU A 303 -5.55 7.24 22.30
N GLU A 304 -4.30 7.66 22.09
CA GLU A 304 -3.86 8.30 20.84
C GLU A 304 -4.11 7.39 19.63
N VAL A 305 -3.72 6.12 19.71
CA VAL A 305 -3.91 5.15 18.61
C VAL A 305 -5.40 4.93 18.33
N GLN A 306 -6.23 4.83 19.39
CA GLN A 306 -7.67 4.66 19.25
C GLN A 306 -8.33 5.91 18.66
N GLU A 307 -7.94 7.09 19.10
CA GLU A 307 -8.44 8.37 18.59
C GLU A 307 -8.17 8.48 17.09
N VAL A 308 -6.92 8.27 16.65
CA VAL A 308 -6.57 8.30 15.22
C VAL A 308 -7.38 7.28 14.44
N ARG A 309 -7.55 6.06 14.96
CA ARG A 309 -8.32 5.01 14.29
C ARG A 309 -9.82 5.31 14.21
N GLN A 310 -10.39 5.99 15.20
CA GLN A 310 -11.81 6.35 15.20
C GLN A 310 -12.10 7.57 14.32
N THR A 311 -11.18 8.52 14.28
CA THR A 311 -11.41 9.84 13.66
C THR A 311 -10.78 9.98 12.28
N ARG A 312 -9.74 9.19 11.97
CA ARG A 312 -8.93 9.37 10.76
C ARG A 312 -8.64 8.07 10.00
N ASP A 313 -9.29 6.95 10.30
CA ASP A 313 -9.02 5.69 9.58
C ASP A 313 -9.30 5.82 8.08
N PRO A 314 -8.32 5.48 7.21
CA PRO A 314 -8.42 5.80 5.79
C PRO A 314 -9.53 5.01 5.09
N ILE A 315 -9.82 3.80 5.55
CA ILE A 315 -10.84 2.92 4.97
C ILE A 315 -12.23 3.40 5.36
N THR A 316 -12.42 3.68 6.66
CA THR A 316 -13.71 4.11 7.21
C THR A 316 -14.09 5.47 6.67
N HIS A 317 -13.17 6.43 6.70
CA HIS A 317 -13.39 7.77 6.17
C HIS A 317 -13.69 7.75 4.67
N PHE A 318 -12.95 6.96 3.87
CA PHE A 318 -13.21 6.86 2.44
C PHE A 318 -14.56 6.17 2.13
N LYS A 319 -14.93 5.13 2.87
CA LYS A 319 -16.25 4.50 2.78
C LYS A 319 -17.37 5.51 3.02
N ASP A 320 -17.24 6.32 4.06
CA ASP A 320 -18.23 7.33 4.40
C ASP A 320 -18.35 8.40 3.32
N LYS A 321 -17.23 8.83 2.72
CA LYS A 321 -17.23 9.70 1.53
C LYS A 321 -18.01 9.08 0.37
N LEU A 322 -17.72 7.82 0.01
CA LEU A 322 -18.37 7.14 -1.11
C LEU A 322 -19.88 6.96 -0.93
N ILE A 323 -20.33 6.66 0.30
CA ILE A 323 -21.75 6.43 0.61
C ILE A 323 -22.49 7.77 0.74
N SER A 324 -21.94 8.73 1.47
CA SER A 324 -22.59 10.03 1.70
C SER A 324 -22.76 10.85 0.41
N SER A 325 -21.82 10.71 -0.53
CA SER A 325 -21.93 11.31 -1.87
C SER A 325 -22.82 10.53 -2.84
N GLN A 326 -23.46 9.45 -2.40
CA GLN A 326 -24.28 8.55 -3.24
C GLN A 326 -23.54 7.99 -4.46
N LEU A 327 -22.21 7.89 -4.37
CA LEU A 327 -21.37 7.34 -5.45
C LEU A 327 -21.41 5.80 -5.42
N VAL A 328 -21.45 5.22 -4.22
CA VAL A 328 -21.48 3.76 -4.01
C VAL A 328 -22.58 3.39 -3.00
N ALA A 329 -23.33 2.32 -3.27
CA ALA A 329 -24.30 1.80 -2.32
C ALA A 329 -23.61 0.98 -1.20
N SER A 330 -24.19 1.00 0.00
CA SER A 330 -23.69 0.23 1.15
C SER A 330 -23.53 -1.27 0.84
N ASP A 331 -24.41 -1.80 0.01
CA ASP A 331 -24.51 -3.19 -0.40
C ASP A 331 -23.29 -3.61 -1.24
N GLU A 332 -22.82 -2.72 -2.11
CA GLU A 332 -21.63 -2.92 -2.94
C GLU A 332 -20.36 -2.97 -2.08
N ILE A 333 -20.29 -2.11 -1.06
CA ILE A 333 -19.20 -2.13 -0.06
C ILE A 333 -19.21 -3.46 0.72
N LYS A 334 -20.37 -3.90 1.21
CA LYS A 334 -20.51 -5.17 1.93
C LYS A 334 -20.10 -6.37 1.07
N LYS A 335 -20.44 -6.34 -0.22
CA LYS A 335 -20.04 -7.36 -1.19
C LYS A 335 -18.51 -7.44 -1.30
N ILE A 336 -17.84 -6.30 -1.50
CA ILE A 336 -16.36 -6.23 -1.53
C ILE A 336 -15.77 -6.78 -0.22
N GLU A 337 -16.29 -6.35 0.93
CA GLU A 337 -15.79 -6.82 2.22
C GLU A 337 -15.90 -8.34 2.37
N SER A 338 -17.01 -8.94 1.91
CA SER A 338 -17.21 -10.39 1.95
C SER A 338 -16.23 -11.13 1.03
N GLU A 339 -16.06 -10.66 -0.20
CA GLU A 339 -15.15 -11.26 -1.18
C GLU A 339 -13.69 -11.20 -0.70
N VAL A 340 -13.24 -10.05 -0.21
CA VAL A 340 -11.87 -9.88 0.29
C VAL A 340 -11.62 -10.72 1.54
N LYS A 341 -12.61 -10.86 2.44
CA LYS A 341 -12.47 -11.76 3.60
C LYS A 341 -12.25 -13.20 3.16
N ALA A 342 -13.04 -13.69 2.21
CA ALA A 342 -12.91 -15.04 1.67
C ALA A 342 -11.56 -15.24 0.95
N GLU A 343 -11.12 -14.26 0.16
CA GLU A 343 -9.81 -14.26 -0.53
C GLU A 343 -8.65 -14.38 0.47
N VAL A 344 -8.66 -13.57 1.52
CA VAL A 344 -7.60 -13.55 2.55
C VAL A 344 -7.64 -14.80 3.41
N GLU A 345 -8.82 -15.34 3.71
CA GLU A 345 -8.96 -16.60 4.45
C GLU A 345 -8.39 -17.77 3.65
N ALA A 346 -8.72 -17.88 2.37
CA ALA A 346 -8.15 -18.89 1.47
C ALA A 346 -6.62 -18.78 1.37
N ALA A 347 -6.10 -17.56 1.20
CA ALA A 347 -4.66 -17.29 1.19
C ALA A 347 -3.97 -17.65 2.52
N THR A 348 -4.65 -17.40 3.64
CA THR A 348 -4.16 -17.74 4.98
C THR A 348 -4.05 -19.25 5.15
N GLU A 349 -5.07 -20.02 4.76
CA GLU A 349 -5.02 -21.49 4.82
C GLU A 349 -3.97 -22.07 3.88
N ALA A 350 -3.83 -21.53 2.67
CA ALA A 350 -2.74 -21.91 1.75
C ALA A 350 -1.36 -21.66 2.39
N SER A 351 -1.14 -20.53 3.06
CA SER A 351 0.14 -20.20 3.70
C SER A 351 0.51 -21.12 4.87
N LYS A 352 -0.49 -21.78 5.51
CA LYS A 352 -0.27 -22.74 6.60
C LYS A 352 0.03 -24.14 6.09
N THR A 353 -0.57 -24.53 4.97
CA THR A 353 -0.58 -25.89 4.45
C THR A 353 0.44 -26.11 3.32
N SER A 354 0.91 -25.05 2.68
CA SER A 354 1.93 -25.10 1.62
C SER A 354 3.26 -25.65 2.13
N LYS A 355 4.01 -26.32 1.25
CA LYS A 355 5.30 -26.91 1.61
C LYS A 355 6.35 -25.84 1.92
N GLU A 356 7.26 -26.17 2.82
CA GLU A 356 8.53 -25.44 2.94
C GLU A 356 9.41 -25.73 1.72
N VAL A 357 10.35 -24.83 1.46
CA VAL A 357 11.35 -25.02 0.40
C VAL A 357 12.28 -26.20 0.74
N PRO A 358 12.56 -27.10 -0.22
CA PRO A 358 13.44 -28.23 0.04
C PRO A 358 14.89 -27.78 0.29
N LEU A 359 15.62 -28.58 1.08
CA LEU A 359 16.93 -28.20 1.62
C LEU A 359 18.00 -27.98 0.54
N ASP A 360 17.88 -28.62 -0.61
CA ASP A 360 18.80 -28.45 -1.75
C ASP A 360 18.71 -27.05 -2.38
N GLU A 361 17.55 -26.38 -2.30
CA GLU A 361 17.40 -24.99 -2.74
C GLU A 361 18.08 -23.97 -1.82
N LEU A 362 18.58 -24.37 -0.64
CA LEU A 362 19.35 -23.48 0.24
C LEU A 362 20.55 -22.86 -0.49
N PHE A 363 21.12 -23.60 -1.45
CA PHE A 363 22.31 -23.20 -2.23
C PHE A 363 21.95 -22.62 -3.60
N ALA A 364 20.66 -22.36 -3.85
CA ALA A 364 20.20 -21.83 -5.11
C ALA A 364 20.33 -20.30 -5.20
N ASP A 365 20.39 -19.80 -6.44
CA ASP A 365 20.18 -18.39 -6.80
C ASP A 365 21.14 -17.36 -6.15
N ILE A 366 22.26 -17.81 -5.56
CA ILE A 366 23.35 -16.94 -5.05
C ILE A 366 23.93 -16.06 -6.18
N TYR A 367 24.18 -16.64 -7.35
CA TYR A 367 24.66 -15.94 -8.53
C TYR A 367 23.76 -16.23 -9.72
N VAL A 368 23.52 -15.21 -10.55
CA VAL A 368 22.84 -15.37 -11.83
C VAL A 368 23.68 -16.23 -12.78
N ASN A 369 24.95 -15.90 -12.95
CA ASN A 369 25.89 -16.60 -13.83
C ASN A 369 27.09 -17.08 -12.97
N PRO A 370 26.98 -18.24 -12.30
CA PRO A 370 27.99 -18.70 -11.36
C PRO A 370 29.28 -19.15 -12.07
N LEU A 371 30.43 -18.63 -11.63
CA LEU A 371 31.74 -19.14 -12.04
C LEU A 371 32.12 -20.45 -11.32
N ARG A 372 31.59 -20.66 -10.11
CA ARG A 372 31.71 -21.91 -9.36
C ARG A 372 30.34 -22.56 -9.22
N THR A 373 30.26 -23.83 -9.59
CA THR A 373 29.00 -24.60 -9.60
C THR A 373 28.71 -25.32 -8.28
N HIS A 374 29.57 -25.17 -7.28
CA HIS A 374 29.44 -25.81 -5.97
C HIS A 374 29.63 -24.80 -4.84
N ILE A 375 28.81 -24.94 -3.81
CA ILE A 375 28.79 -24.10 -2.60
C ILE A 375 29.15 -24.98 -1.40
N ARG A 376 30.05 -24.48 -0.57
CA ARG A 376 30.45 -25.15 0.67
C ARG A 376 29.30 -25.15 1.68
N GLY A 377 29.05 -26.30 2.31
CA GLY A 377 28.12 -26.45 3.42
C GLY A 377 28.75 -26.10 4.78
N THR A 378 28.24 -26.73 5.85
CA THR A 378 28.72 -26.47 7.23
C THR A 378 30.15 -26.95 7.49
N THR A 379 30.67 -27.87 6.68
CA THR A 379 32.06 -28.35 6.76
C THR A 379 32.82 -28.07 5.46
N PRO A 380 34.16 -28.04 5.46
CA PRO A 380 34.95 -27.92 4.22
C PRO A 380 34.67 -29.02 3.18
N PHE A 381 34.26 -30.20 3.65
CA PHE A 381 34.09 -31.40 2.81
C PHE A 381 32.67 -31.59 2.28
N THR A 382 31.71 -30.81 2.79
CA THR A 382 30.33 -30.81 2.29
C THR A 382 30.22 -29.79 1.17
N GLN A 383 29.91 -30.26 -0.03
CA GLN A 383 29.70 -29.41 -1.21
C GLN A 383 28.29 -29.66 -1.74
N HIS A 384 27.60 -28.59 -2.09
CA HIS A 384 26.25 -28.63 -2.64
C HIS A 384 26.25 -27.96 -4.00
N LYS A 385 25.47 -28.49 -4.94
CA LYS A 385 25.35 -27.90 -6.26
C LYS A 385 24.71 -26.52 -6.14
N HIS A 386 25.32 -25.51 -6.76
CA HIS A 386 24.70 -24.20 -6.94
C HIS A 386 23.59 -24.34 -7.97
N LEU A 387 22.34 -24.20 -7.52
CA LEU A 387 21.15 -24.32 -8.37
C LEU A 387 20.72 -22.96 -8.90
N ARG A 388 20.08 -22.95 -10.06
CA ARG A 388 19.40 -21.76 -10.61
C ARG A 388 17.95 -22.13 -10.83
N LEU A 389 17.09 -21.62 -9.96
CA LEU A 389 15.67 -21.99 -9.91
C LEU A 389 14.80 -20.91 -10.52
N VAL A 390 15.20 -19.65 -10.35
CA VAL A 390 14.43 -18.49 -10.80
C VAL A 390 15.22 -17.72 -11.85
N GLN A 391 14.57 -17.41 -12.97
CA GLN A 391 15.09 -16.42 -13.91
C GLN A 391 14.82 -15.02 -13.35
N PRO A 392 15.84 -14.17 -13.14
CA PRO A 392 15.62 -12.81 -12.66
C PRO A 392 14.74 -12.02 -13.64
N PHE A 393 13.76 -11.29 -13.12
CA PHE A 393 12.77 -10.56 -13.93
C PHE A 393 13.39 -9.55 -14.90
N ASN A 394 14.56 -9.00 -14.53
CA ASN A 394 15.27 -7.96 -15.26
C ASN A 394 16.25 -8.53 -16.30
N LEU A 395 16.38 -9.85 -16.41
CA LEU A 395 17.19 -10.53 -17.42
C LEU A 395 16.24 -11.21 -18.41
N LYS A 396 15.87 -10.47 -19.45
CA LYS A 396 15.13 -10.99 -20.62
C LYS A 396 16.07 -11.16 -21.79
#